data_AF-A0A3D0ZCY6-F1
#
_entry.id   AF-A0A3D0ZCY6-F1
#
_cell.length_a   1.000
_cell.length_b   1.000
_cell.length_c   1.000
_cell.angle_alpha   90.00
_cell.angle_beta   90.00
_cell.angle_gamma   90.00
#
_symmetry.space_group_name_H-M   'P 1'
#
loop_
_entity.id
_entity.type
_entity.pdbx_description
1 polymer ?
#
loop_
_entity_poly.entity_id
_entity_poly.type
_entity_poly.pdbx_seq_one_letter_code
_entity_poly.pdbx_strand_id
1 'polypeptide(L)' 'MNINQVAYLQAEVAQAYVRYHNLNPARFAELNRKYSILRFIEIGYEPFHLTGTQGIIDEVDDYIRIQQSEERC' A
#
# COMPACT_ATOMS: atom_id res chain seq x y z
N MET A 1 -16.91 -8.51 1.03
CA MET A 1 -15.53 -8.49 0.53
C MET A 1 -14.98 -9.91 0.48
N ASN A 2 -14.46 -10.37 -0.66
CA ASN A 2 -13.89 -11.71 -0.80
C ASN A 2 -12.43 -11.68 -0.36
N ILE A 3 -12.10 -12.40 0.73
CA ILE A 3 -10.77 -12.43 1.35
C ILE A 3 -9.68 -12.80 0.33
N ASN A 4 -9.97 -13.69 -0.62
CA ASN A 4 -9.00 -14.10 -1.64
C ASN A 4 -8.65 -12.97 -2.62
N GLN A 5 -9.60 -12.08 -2.91
CA GLN A 5 -9.35 -10.96 -3.83
C GLN A 5 -8.55 -9.85 -3.14
N VAL A 6 -8.80 -9.59 -1.85
CA VAL A 6 -8.02 -8.64 -1.06
C VAL A 6 -6.57 -9.10 -0.96
N ALA A 7 -6.34 -10.37 -0.62
CA ALA A 7 -5.00 -10.94 -0.50
C ALA A 7 -4.24 -10.86 -1.84
N TYR A 8 -4.93 -11.10 -2.96
CA TYR A 8 -4.33 -10.96 -4.29
C TYR A 8 -3.92 -9.51 -4.57
N LEU A 9 -4.82 -8.56 -4.35
CA LEU A 9 -4.54 -7.14 -4.58
C LEU A 9 -3.39 -6.63 -3.68
N GLN A 10 -3.38 -7.02 -2.41
CA GLN A 10 -2.31 -6.71 -1.47
C GLN A 10 -0.96 -7.25 -1.95
N ALA A 11 -0.91 -8.49 -2.44
CA ALA A 11 0.32 -9.10 -2.94
C ALA A 11 0.79 -8.42 -4.23
N GLU A 12 -0.13 -8.10 -5.14
CA GLU A 12 0.16 -7.40 -6.39
C GLU A 12 0.74 -6.01 -6.11
N VAL A 13 0.06 -5.21 -5.29
CA VAL A 13 0.49 -3.85 -4.93
C VAL A 13 1.80 -3.88 -4.17
N ALA A 14 2.00 -4.82 -3.23
CA ALA A 14 3.27 -4.95 -2.53
C ALA A 14 4.44 -5.19 -3.49
N GLN A 15 4.27 -6.10 -4.45
CA GLN A 15 5.31 -6.38 -5.45
C GLN A 15 5.53 -5.17 -6.38
N ALA A 16 4.46 -4.52 -6.80
CA ALA A 16 4.53 -3.37 -7.69
C ALA A 16 5.21 -2.18 -7.00
N TYR A 17 4.86 -1.91 -5.75
CA TYR A 17 5.45 -0.86 -4.93
C TYR A 17 6.95 -1.08 -4.72
N VAL A 18 7.35 -2.32 -4.39
CA VAL A 18 8.76 -2.72 -4.27
C VAL A 18 9.53 -2.45 -5.58
N ARG A 19 8.95 -2.80 -6.73
CA ARG A 19 9.58 -2.57 -8.04
C ARG A 19 9.64 -1.09 -8.41
N TYR A 20 8.54 -0.37 -8.23
CA TYR A 20 8.39 1.03 -8.62
C TYR A 20 9.39 1.93 -7.86
N HIS A 21 9.55 1.70 -6.56
CA HIS A 21 10.48 2.47 -5.73
C HIS A 21 11.89 1.85 -5.66
N ASN A 22 12.16 0.77 -6.40
CA ASN A 22 13.41 0.01 -6.34
C ASN A 22 13.82 -0.34 -4.89
N LEU A 23 12.84 -0.79 -4.08
CA LEU A 23 13.03 -1.14 -2.68
C LEU A 23 13.41 -2.61 -2.53
N ASN A 24 14.07 -2.94 -1.43
CA ASN A 24 14.17 -4.31 -0.96
C ASN A 24 12.81 -4.71 -0.32
N PRO A 25 12.28 -5.93 -0.55
CA PRO A 25 11.10 -6.44 0.15
C PRO A 25 11.14 -6.27 1.68
N ALA A 26 12.31 -6.39 2.31
CA ALA A 26 12.47 -6.15 3.73
C ALA A 26 12.14 -4.69 4.12
N ARG A 27 12.52 -3.73 3.27
CA ARG A 27 12.23 -2.30 3.48
C ARG A 27 10.74 -2.02 3.34
N PHE A 28 10.07 -2.65 2.38
CA PHE A 28 8.62 -2.59 2.27
C PHE A 28 7.94 -3.19 3.51
N ALA A 29 8.44 -4.31 4.05
CA ALA A 29 7.90 -4.89 5.28
C ALA A 29 8.08 -3.99 6.51
N GLU A 30 9.14 -3.17 6.56
CA GLU A 30 9.29 -2.12 7.59
C GLU A 30 8.26 -1.00 7.41
N LEU A 31 8.10 -0.48 6.19
CA LEU A 31 7.10 0.54 5.87
C LEU A 31 5.68 0.06 6.18
N ASN A 32 5.34 -1.16 5.78
CA ASN A 32 4.05 -1.76 6.08
C ASN A 32 3.83 -1.93 7.58
N ARG A 33 4.85 -2.32 8.35
CA ARG A 33 4.72 -2.39 9.82
C ARG A 33 4.51 -1.03 10.46
N LYS A 34 5.18 0.00 9.94
CA LYS A 34 5.06 1.36 10.47
C LYS A 34 3.71 2.00 10.12
N TYR A 35 3.31 1.90 8.86
CA TYR A 35 2.16 2.64 8.32
C TYR A 35 0.92 1.77 8.09
N SER A 36 0.98 0.46 8.30
CA SER A 36 -0.15 -0.46 8.06
C SER A 36 -0.69 -0.44 6.61
N ILE A 37 0.21 -0.33 5.62
CA ILE A 37 -0.11 -0.18 4.18
C ILE A 37 -1.07 -1.27 3.68
N LEU A 38 -0.83 -2.55 4.01
CA LEU A 38 -1.70 -3.63 3.55
C LEU A 38 -3.11 -3.53 4.14
N ARG A 39 -3.22 -3.04 5.38
CA ARG A 39 -4.52 -2.80 6.02
C ARG A 39 -5.24 -1.61 5.39
N PHE A 40 -4.50 -0.57 5.00
CA PHE A 40 -5.05 0.54 4.21
C PHE A 40 -5.66 0.03 2.88
N ILE A 41 -4.96 -0.87 2.18
CA ILE A 41 -5.47 -1.49 0.96
C ILE A 41 -6.69 -2.37 1.22
N GLU A 42 -6.72 -3.13 2.33
CA GLU A 42 -7.88 -3.94 2.71
C GLU A 42 -9.13 -3.09 2.96
N ILE A 43 -8.98 -1.99 3.70
CA ILE A 43 -10.10 -1.09 4.01
C ILE A 43 -10.57 -0.35 2.76
N GLY A 44 -9.64 0.04 1.87
CA GLY A 44 -9.90 0.70 0.60
C GLY A 44 -10.12 -0.25 -0.59
N TYR A 45 -10.44 -1.53 -0.36
CA TYR A 45 -10.46 -2.52 -1.45
C TYR A 45 -11.39 -2.15 -2.60
N GLU A 46 -12.61 -1.66 -2.32
CA GLU A 46 -13.60 -1.30 -3.35
C GLU A 46 -13.11 -0.25 -4.35
N PRO A 47 -12.60 0.92 -3.93
CA PRO A 47 -12.02 1.87 -4.87
C PRO A 47 -10.74 1.31 -5.52
N PHE A 48 -9.87 0.65 -4.76
CA PHE A 48 -8.56 0.22 -5.28
C PHE A 48 -8.63 -0.87 -6.32
N HIS A 49 -9.58 -1.81 -6.23
CA HIS A 49 -9.73 -2.85 -7.25
C HIS A 49 -10.20 -2.29 -8.61
N LEU A 50 -10.60 -1.02 -8.69
CA LEU A 50 -11.00 -0.33 -9.93
C LEU A 50 -9.94 0.68 -10.42
N THR A 51 -9.10 1.20 -9.52
CA THR A 51 -8.09 2.21 -9.84
C THR A 51 -6.89 1.65 -10.61
N GLY A 52 -6.58 0.37 -10.42
CA GLY A 52 -5.39 -0.27 -10.98
C GLY A 52 -4.11 0.05 -10.21
N THR A 53 -3.08 -0.78 -10.42
CA THR A 53 -1.93 -0.90 -9.51
C THR A 53 -1.12 0.39 -9.35
N GLN A 54 -0.96 1.19 -10.40
CA GLN A 54 -0.24 2.47 -10.31
C GLN A 54 -0.96 3.49 -9.44
N GLY A 55 -2.28 3.65 -9.59
CA GLY A 55 -3.00 4.61 -8.77
C GLY A 55 -3.05 4.19 -7.30
N ILE A 56 -3.03 2.88 -6.99
CA ILE A 56 -2.90 2.42 -5.60
C ILE A 56 -1.53 2.76 -5.02
N ILE A 57 -0.45 2.67 -5.82
CA ILE A 57 0.89 3.10 -5.39
C ILE A 57 0.89 4.58 -5.04
N ASP A 58 0.31 5.43 -5.90
CA ASP A 58 0.24 6.87 -5.68
C ASP A 58 -0.53 7.21 -4.39
N GLU A 59 -1.66 6.53 -4.14
CA GLU A 59 -2.45 6.66 -2.90
C GLU A 59 -1.67 6.21 -1.64
N VAL A 60 -0.88 5.13 -1.76
CA VAL A 60 -0.02 4.65 -0.66
C VAL A 60 1.08 5.66 -0.33
N ASP A 61 1.69 6.28 -1.34
CA ASP A 61 2.70 7.32 -1.14
C ASP A 61 2.11 8.56 -0.46
N ASP A 62 0.95 9.01 -0.92
CA ASP A 62 0.25 10.14 -0.32
C ASP A 62 -0.14 9.86 1.14
N TYR A 63 -0.64 8.65 1.42
CA TYR A 63 -0.97 8.20 2.77
C TYR A 63 0.25 8.20 3.70
N ILE A 64 1.40 7.64 3.26
CA ILE A 64 2.64 7.65 4.04
C ILE A 64 3.11 9.08 4.30
N ARG A 65 3.06 9.95 3.28
CA ARG A 65 3.45 11.35 3.40
C ARG A 65 2.61 12.10 4.43
N ILE A 66 1.29 11.91 4.43
CA ILE A 66 0.38 12.53 5.40
C ILE A 66 0.74 12.09 6.82
N GLN A 67 0.94 10.79 7.06
CA GLN A 67 1.31 10.31 8.39
C GLN A 67 2.67 10.83 8.86
N GLN A 68 3.65 10.92 7.96
CA GLN A 68 4.95 11.52 8.30
C GLN A 68 4.84 12.99 8.70
N SER A 69 3.90 13.73 8.12
CA SER A 69 3.63 15.10 8.52
C SER A 69 2.97 15.18 9.90
N GLU A 70 2.02 14.30 10.19
CA GLU A 70 1.34 14.24 11.50
C GLU A 70 2.28 13.83 12.64
N GLU A 71 3.24 12.92 12.39
CA GLU A 71 4.27 12.51 13.38
C GLU A 71 5.26 13.64 13.74
N ARG A 72 5.31 14.72 12.95
CA ARG A 72 6.26 15.83 13.12
C ARG A 72 5.66 17.06 13.81
N CYS A 73 4.36 17.03 14.11
CA CYS A 73 3.63 18.07 14.82
C CYS A 73 3.36 17.66 16.27
#